data_AF-A0A0P0XFY8-F1
#
_entry.id   AF-A0A0P0XFY8-F1
#
_cell.length_a   1.000
_cell.length_b   1.000
_cell.length_c   1.000
_cell.angle_alpha   90.00
_cell.angle_beta   90.00
_cell.angle_gamma   90.00
#
_symmetry.space_group_name_H-M   'P 1'
#
loop_
_entity.id
_entity.type
_entity.pdbx_description
1 polymer ?
#
loop_
_entity_poly.entity_id
_entity_poly.type
_entity_poly.pdbx_seq_one_letter_code
_entity_poly.pdbx_strand_id
1 'polypeptide(L)'
;GLGVKEREISILVVSSAACAKTSRGSTGGGAAISIHPASRAGEGRGSWKMLNLIKIKGQKKEDAANANGKPPAKKQSPGELRLHKDIAELNLPKSTRISFPNGKDDLMNFEVTIRPDEGYYVGGKFIFTFQVPPAYPHEPPKVKCKTKVYHPNIDLEGNVCLNILREDWKPVLNVNTIVYGLNLLFSQPNDEDPLNHEAAAVLRDNPEKFERNVQRAMAGGYVGETHFPRCM
;
A
#
# COMPACT_ATOMS: atom_id res chain seq x y z
N GLY A 1 1.07 21.94 10.64
CA GLY A 1 2.07 21.07 11.27
C GLY A 1 1.57 19.66 11.23
N LEU A 2 2.35 18.73 10.67
CA LEU A 2 1.95 17.32 10.52
C LEU A 2 1.83 16.63 11.88
N GLY A 3 0.75 15.86 12.08
CA GLY A 3 0.49 15.08 13.28
C GLY A 3 1.51 13.95 13.50
N VAL A 4 1.59 13.39 14.71
CA VAL A 4 2.59 12.35 15.06
C VAL A 4 2.55 11.15 14.09
N LYS A 5 1.34 10.66 13.75
CA LYS A 5 1.16 9.56 12.79
C LYS A 5 1.67 9.91 11.39
N GLU A 6 1.45 11.14 10.92
CA GLU A 6 1.91 11.60 9.61
C GLU A 6 3.45 11.68 9.56
N ARG A 7 4.09 12.05 10.68
CA ARG A 7 5.55 12.03 10.81
C ARG A 7 6.10 10.61 10.82
N GLU A 8 5.47 9.67 11.54
CA GLU A 8 5.90 8.25 11.53
C GLU A 8 5.76 7.63 10.14
N ILE A 9 4.66 7.92 9.43
CA ILE A 9 4.48 7.46 8.05
C ILE A 9 5.51 8.12 7.12
N SER A 10 5.75 9.43 7.28
CA SER A 10 6.79 10.12 6.53
C SER A 10 8.16 9.49 6.82
N ILE A 11 8.47 9.15 8.07
CA ILE A 11 9.72 8.47 8.44
C ILE A 11 9.78 7.06 7.84
N LEU A 12 8.69 6.30 7.81
CA LEU A 12 8.65 4.97 7.20
C LEU A 12 8.83 5.03 5.67
N VAL A 13 8.18 6.00 5.00
CA VAL A 13 8.31 6.15 3.55
C VAL A 13 9.68 6.74 3.17
N VAL A 14 10.17 7.73 3.94
CA VAL A 14 11.48 8.38 3.71
C VAL A 14 12.65 7.51 4.15
N SER A 15 12.57 6.78 5.28
CA SER A 15 13.66 5.89 5.73
C SER A 15 13.91 4.76 4.75
N SER A 16 12.86 4.22 4.13
CA SER A 16 13.05 3.18 3.13
C SER A 16 13.68 3.71 1.85
N ALA A 17 13.41 4.96 1.47
CA ALA A 17 14.15 5.65 0.42
C ALA A 17 15.63 5.86 0.78
N ALA A 18 15.96 6.04 2.07
CA ALA A 18 17.35 6.15 2.54
C ALA A 18 18.05 4.78 2.70
N CYS A 19 17.33 3.71 3.04
CA CYS A 19 17.90 2.38 3.34
C CYS A 19 18.43 1.65 2.08
N ALA A 20 17.95 2.01 0.89
CA ALA A 20 18.53 1.54 -0.37
C ALA A 20 19.98 2.03 -0.59
N LYS A 21 20.43 3.08 0.11
CA LYS A 21 21.77 3.68 -0.05
C LYS A 21 22.89 2.96 0.72
N THR A 22 22.61 1.93 1.51
CA THR A 22 23.65 1.23 2.32
C THR A 22 23.98 -0.20 1.88
N SER A 23 23.41 -0.72 0.78
CA SER A 23 23.65 -2.11 0.35
C SER A 23 24.58 -2.30 -0.86
N ARG A 24 25.20 -1.24 -1.40
CA ARG A 24 26.17 -1.33 -2.50
C ARG A 24 27.48 -0.64 -2.15
N GLY A 25 28.38 -1.38 -1.51
CA GLY A 25 29.78 -0.97 -1.35
C GLY A 25 30.40 -1.47 -0.06
N SER A 26 31.14 -2.58 -0.14
CA SER A 26 32.45 -2.79 0.51
C SER A 26 32.70 -4.27 0.77
N THR A 27 33.56 -4.84 -0.08
CA THR A 27 34.35 -6.04 0.17
C THR A 27 35.30 -5.81 1.35
N GLY A 28 35.28 -6.66 2.39
CA GLY A 28 36.27 -6.57 3.47
C GLY A 28 35.95 -7.49 4.63
N GLY A 29 36.79 -8.51 4.83
CA GLY A 29 36.63 -9.56 5.83
C GLY A 29 36.72 -9.10 7.28
N GLY A 30 36.27 -9.98 8.18
CA GLY A 30 36.40 -9.81 9.62
C GLY A 30 35.55 -10.81 10.38
N ALA A 31 36.19 -11.86 10.89
CA ALA A 31 35.60 -12.92 11.71
C ALA A 31 35.13 -12.42 13.09
N ALA A 32 34.06 -13.02 13.65
CA ALA A 32 33.96 -13.40 15.07
C ALA A 32 32.62 -14.10 15.35
N ILE A 33 32.64 -15.40 15.65
CA ILE A 33 32.48 -16.04 16.97
C ILE A 33 31.02 -16.34 17.34
N SER A 34 30.72 -17.64 17.27
CA SER A 34 29.50 -18.29 17.74
C SER A 34 29.64 -18.65 19.22
N ILE A 35 28.59 -18.46 20.02
CA ILE A 35 28.54 -18.93 21.41
C ILE A 35 27.19 -19.63 21.63
N HIS A 36 27.23 -20.96 21.69
CA HIS A 36 26.19 -21.77 22.32
C HIS A 36 26.55 -22.03 23.78
N PRO A 37 25.55 -22.21 24.66
CA PRO A 37 25.69 -23.13 25.77
C PRO A 37 24.71 -24.31 25.61
N ALA A 38 25.27 -25.51 25.69
CA ALA A 38 24.56 -26.75 25.97
C ALA A 38 24.39 -26.91 27.49
N SER A 39 23.23 -27.35 27.96
CA SER A 39 23.12 -28.33 29.08
C SER A 39 21.68 -28.81 29.33
N ARG A 40 21.52 -30.12 29.13
CA ARG A 40 20.73 -31.15 29.85
C ARG A 40 19.34 -30.86 30.44
N ALA A 41 18.37 -31.57 29.83
CA ALA A 41 17.53 -32.63 30.41
C ALA A 41 16.71 -32.36 31.68
N GLY A 42 15.39 -32.36 31.50
CA GLY A 42 14.38 -32.58 32.53
C GLY A 42 13.06 -33.00 31.89
N GLU A 43 12.62 -34.22 32.17
CA GLU A 43 11.40 -34.86 31.68
C GLU A 43 10.13 -34.16 32.18
N GLY A 44 9.13 -33.99 31.30
CA GLY A 44 7.88 -33.31 31.65
C GLY A 44 6.74 -33.58 30.67
N ARG A 45 6.07 -34.72 30.87
CA ARG A 45 4.78 -35.18 30.30
C ARG A 45 3.77 -34.02 30.09
N GLY A 46 3.24 -33.85 28.87
CA GLY A 46 2.23 -32.82 28.58
C GLY A 46 1.51 -32.95 27.23
N SER A 47 0.61 -33.93 27.14
CA SER A 47 -0.49 -34.15 26.18
C SER A 47 -0.78 -33.06 25.11
N TRP A 48 -0.33 -33.30 23.87
CA TRP A 48 -0.86 -32.67 22.66
C TRP A 48 -2.03 -33.51 22.11
N LYS A 49 -3.25 -33.27 22.63
CA LYS A 49 -4.49 -33.80 22.05
C LYS A 49 -5.62 -32.79 22.22
N MET A 50 -5.75 -31.80 21.32
CA MET A 50 -6.95 -30.95 21.23
C MET A 50 -7.03 -30.12 19.92
N LEU A 51 -6.73 -30.73 18.77
CA LEU A 51 -6.74 -30.04 17.46
C LEU A 51 -7.88 -30.40 16.50
N ASN A 52 -8.92 -31.15 16.93
CA ASN A 52 -10.02 -31.52 16.02
C ASN A 52 -11.46 -31.25 16.51
N LEU A 53 -11.67 -30.50 17.60
CA LEU A 53 -13.01 -30.29 18.16
C LEU A 53 -13.72 -28.99 17.70
N ILE A 54 -13.03 -28.10 16.99
CA ILE A 54 -13.62 -26.83 16.50
C ILE A 54 -14.34 -27.02 15.14
N LYS A 55 -13.90 -27.98 14.31
CA LYS A 55 -14.55 -28.26 13.00
C LYS A 55 -15.95 -28.88 13.13
N ILE A 56 -16.20 -29.71 14.14
CA ILE A 56 -17.46 -30.47 14.27
C ILE A 56 -18.61 -29.60 14.83
N LYS A 57 -18.32 -28.55 15.61
CA LYS A 57 -19.34 -27.61 16.11
C LYS A 57 -19.77 -26.56 15.08
N GLY A 58 -18.93 -26.28 14.08
CA GLY A 58 -19.26 -25.37 12.97
C GLY A 58 -20.29 -25.96 12.00
N GLN A 59 -20.12 -27.24 11.63
CA GLN A 59 -21.01 -27.93 10.69
C GLN A 59 -22.44 -28.09 11.23
N LYS A 60 -22.61 -28.47 12.51
CA LYS A 60 -23.95 -28.58 13.12
C LYS A 60 -24.72 -27.25 13.23
N LYS A 61 -24.03 -26.10 13.16
CA LYS A 61 -24.67 -24.77 13.17
C LYS A 61 -25.09 -24.31 11.78
N GLU A 62 -24.44 -24.83 10.73
CA GLU A 62 -24.79 -24.56 9.33
C GLU A 62 -26.01 -25.37 8.90
N ASP A 63 -26.11 -26.63 9.34
CA ASP A 63 -27.26 -27.49 9.04
C ASP A 63 -28.57 -26.98 9.67
N ALA A 64 -28.51 -26.33 10.85
CA ALA A 64 -29.68 -25.76 11.51
C ALA A 64 -30.14 -24.42 10.93
N ALA A 65 -29.25 -23.66 10.27
CA ALA A 65 -29.58 -22.37 9.66
C ALA A 65 -30.35 -22.53 8.34
N ASN A 66 -30.24 -23.69 7.68
CA ASN A 66 -30.88 -23.94 6.38
C ASN A 66 -32.36 -24.34 6.48
N ALA A 67 -32.90 -24.51 7.70
CA ALA A 67 -34.30 -24.88 7.93
C ALA A 67 -35.29 -23.70 7.83
N ASN A 68 -34.80 -22.45 7.72
CA ASN A 68 -35.64 -21.25 7.87
C ASN A 68 -35.78 -20.38 6.61
N GLY A 69 -35.52 -20.93 5.41
CA GLY A 69 -35.77 -20.27 4.12
C GLY A 69 -35.01 -18.95 3.87
N LYS A 70 -34.19 -18.51 4.81
CA LYS A 70 -33.34 -17.33 4.69
C LYS A 70 -32.00 -17.78 4.14
N PRO A 71 -31.53 -17.23 3.01
CA PRO A 71 -30.23 -17.61 2.46
C PRO A 71 -29.16 -17.41 3.53
N PRO A 72 -28.21 -18.36 3.68
CA PRO A 72 -27.17 -18.24 4.69
C PRO A 72 -26.41 -16.94 4.48
N ALA A 73 -26.39 -16.08 5.51
CA ALA A 73 -25.59 -14.86 5.47
C ALA A 73 -24.14 -15.26 5.18
N LYS A 74 -23.53 -14.71 4.12
CA LYS A 74 -22.13 -14.98 3.77
C LYS A 74 -21.27 -14.66 4.99
N LYS A 75 -20.59 -15.67 5.52
CA LYS A 75 -19.63 -15.47 6.61
C LYS A 75 -18.46 -14.66 6.06
N GLN A 76 -18.23 -13.49 6.66
CA GLN A 76 -17.10 -12.64 6.31
C GLN A 76 -15.79 -13.36 6.65
N SER A 77 -14.85 -13.32 5.71
CA SER A 77 -13.48 -13.77 5.91
C SER A 77 -12.76 -12.89 6.94
N PRO A 78 -11.69 -13.40 7.59
CA PRO A 78 -10.86 -12.58 8.47
C PRO A 78 -10.31 -11.31 7.78
N GLY A 79 -9.99 -11.39 6.49
CA GLY A 79 -9.52 -10.24 5.71
C GLY A 79 -10.61 -9.20 5.46
N GLU A 80 -11.84 -9.62 5.16
CA GLU A 80 -12.98 -8.71 5.08
C GLU A 80 -13.25 -8.04 6.43
N LEU A 81 -13.28 -8.80 7.53
CA LEU A 81 -13.47 -8.24 8.88
C LEU A 81 -12.39 -7.21 9.22
N ARG A 82 -11.13 -7.49 8.88
CA ARG A 82 -10.03 -6.55 9.06
C ARG A 82 -10.19 -5.30 8.19
N LEU A 83 -10.53 -5.46 6.91
CA LEU A 83 -10.75 -4.33 6.02
C LEU A 83 -11.93 -3.46 6.47
N HIS A 84 -13.03 -4.06 6.91
CA HIS A 84 -14.17 -3.35 7.49
C HIS A 84 -13.74 -2.42 8.62
N LYS A 85 -12.87 -2.89 9.50
CA LYS A 85 -12.29 -2.07 10.58
C LYS A 85 -11.45 -0.92 10.01
N ASP A 86 -10.55 -1.21 9.07
CA ASP A 86 -9.71 -0.18 8.45
C ASP A 86 -10.53 0.90 7.74
N ILE A 87 -11.62 0.53 7.06
CA ILE A 87 -12.55 1.46 6.39
C ILE A 87 -13.36 2.29 7.40
N ALA A 88 -13.81 1.68 8.50
CA ALA A 88 -14.54 2.38 9.56
C ALA A 88 -13.66 3.38 10.34
N GLU A 89 -12.35 3.14 10.40
CA GLU A 89 -11.36 3.98 11.07
C GLU A 89 -10.61 4.93 10.10
N LEU A 90 -11.13 5.13 8.88
CA LEU A 90 -10.51 6.04 7.91
C LEU A 90 -10.41 7.47 8.44
N ASN A 91 -9.21 8.03 8.34
CA ASN A 91 -8.90 9.42 8.64
C ASN A 91 -8.03 9.96 7.51
N LEU A 92 -8.69 10.35 6.41
CA LEU A 92 -8.02 10.74 5.17
C LEU A 92 -7.73 12.25 5.13
N PRO A 93 -6.65 12.68 4.45
CA PRO A 93 -6.45 14.09 4.12
C PRO A 93 -7.66 14.69 3.39
N LYS A 94 -7.92 16.00 3.57
CA LYS A 94 -9.04 16.70 2.91
C LYS A 94 -9.00 16.62 1.37
N SER A 95 -7.79 16.50 0.83
CA SER A 95 -7.47 16.29 -0.59
C SER A 95 -7.86 14.90 -1.11
N THR A 96 -8.29 13.98 -0.25
CA THR A 96 -8.50 12.58 -0.60
C THR A 96 -9.96 12.13 -0.40
N ARG A 97 -10.47 11.31 -1.32
CA ARG A 97 -11.81 10.68 -1.22
C ARG A 97 -11.73 9.20 -1.56
N ILE A 98 -12.53 8.39 -0.86
CA ILE A 98 -12.73 6.97 -1.16
C ILE A 98 -14.08 6.76 -1.84
N SER A 99 -14.18 5.79 -2.75
CA SER A 99 -15.40 5.42 -3.45
C SER A 99 -15.44 3.92 -3.76
N PHE A 100 -16.64 3.36 -3.86
CA PHE A 100 -16.88 1.93 -4.08
C PHE A 100 -17.66 1.75 -5.40
N PRO A 101 -16.97 1.73 -6.55
CA PRO A 101 -17.63 1.78 -7.87
C PRO A 101 -18.47 0.53 -8.17
N ASN A 102 -18.16 -0.60 -7.54
CA ASN A 102 -18.88 -1.87 -7.73
C ASN A 102 -20.09 -2.02 -6.78
N GLY A 103 -20.45 -0.97 -6.04
CA GLY A 103 -21.49 -1.00 -5.03
C GLY A 103 -20.96 -1.24 -3.62
N LYS A 104 -21.86 -1.14 -2.63
CA LYS A 104 -21.49 -1.16 -1.20
C LYS A 104 -21.08 -2.53 -0.67
N ASP A 105 -21.38 -3.60 -1.42
CA ASP A 105 -21.11 -4.98 -0.99
C ASP A 105 -19.73 -5.48 -1.41
N ASP A 106 -19.07 -4.81 -2.36
CA ASP A 106 -17.71 -5.13 -2.81
C ASP A 106 -16.70 -4.20 -2.15
N LEU A 107 -16.47 -4.41 -0.86
CA LEU A 107 -15.51 -3.60 -0.10
C LEU A 107 -14.07 -3.95 -0.42
N MET A 108 -13.81 -5.13 -0.98
CA MET A 108 -12.46 -5.59 -1.32
C MET A 108 -11.92 -4.91 -2.57
N ASN A 109 -12.78 -4.23 -3.37
CA ASN A 109 -12.38 -3.43 -4.52
C ASN A 109 -12.94 -2.02 -4.40
N PHE A 110 -12.05 -1.03 -4.23
CA PHE A 110 -12.44 0.36 -4.09
C PHE A 110 -11.47 1.29 -4.81
N GLU A 111 -11.87 2.55 -4.95
CA GLU A 111 -11.04 3.59 -5.55
C GLU A 111 -10.75 4.71 -4.54
N VAL A 112 -9.51 5.19 -4.54
CA VAL A 112 -9.08 6.39 -3.80
C VAL A 112 -8.73 7.47 -4.81
N THR A 113 -9.37 8.63 -4.70
CA THR A 113 -9.06 9.83 -5.48
C THR A 113 -8.25 10.80 -4.63
N ILE A 114 -7.07 11.19 -5.10
CA ILE A 114 -6.19 12.19 -4.49
C ILE A 114 -6.19 13.44 -5.36
N ARG A 115 -6.32 14.62 -4.73
CA ARG A 115 -6.20 15.95 -5.35
C ARG A 115 -5.17 16.79 -4.59
N PRO A 116 -3.88 16.71 -4.96
CA PRO A 116 -2.84 17.49 -4.30
C PRO A 116 -3.18 18.99 -4.33
N ASP A 117 -3.03 19.64 -3.17
CA ASP A 117 -3.26 21.07 -2.97
C ASP A 117 -1.96 21.88 -2.93
N GLU A 118 -0.81 21.22 -3.04
CA GLU A 118 0.53 21.81 -3.12
C GLU A 118 1.47 20.96 -4.01
N GLY A 119 2.68 21.47 -4.25
CA GLY A 119 3.72 20.78 -5.01
C GLY A 119 3.48 20.74 -6.52
N TYR A 120 4.28 19.95 -7.24
CA TYR A 120 4.27 19.91 -8.70
C TYR A 120 2.92 19.52 -9.32
N TYR A 121 2.12 18.74 -8.59
CA TYR A 121 0.86 18.15 -9.07
C TYR A 121 -0.38 18.90 -8.58
N VAL A 122 -0.21 20.11 -8.04
CA VAL A 122 -1.32 20.95 -7.61
C VAL A 122 -2.35 21.13 -8.72
N GLY A 123 -3.63 20.97 -8.37
CA GLY A 123 -4.74 21.05 -9.32
C GLY A 123 -5.05 19.77 -10.10
N GLY A 124 -4.23 18.73 -9.96
CA GLY A 124 -4.49 17.41 -10.55
C GLY A 124 -5.52 16.55 -9.78
N LYS A 125 -6.02 15.52 -10.45
CA LYS A 125 -6.93 14.48 -9.92
C LYS A 125 -6.42 13.09 -10.31
N PHE A 126 -5.95 12.34 -9.31
CA PHE A 126 -5.36 11.02 -9.48
C PHE A 126 -6.23 9.96 -8.83
N ILE A 127 -6.64 8.95 -9.60
CA ILE A 127 -7.50 7.86 -9.14
C ILE A 127 -6.65 6.60 -9.00
N PHE A 128 -6.71 5.96 -7.84
CA PHE A 128 -6.04 4.71 -7.55
C PHE A 128 -7.06 3.61 -7.30
N THR A 129 -6.90 2.46 -7.95
CA THR A 129 -7.69 1.26 -7.65
C THR A 129 -7.00 0.45 -6.56
N PHE A 130 -7.75 0.01 -5.58
CA PHE A 130 -7.32 -0.90 -4.52
C PHE A 130 -8.03 -2.24 -4.71
N GLN A 131 -7.26 -3.32 -4.78
CA GLN A 131 -7.76 -4.70 -4.78
C GLN A 131 -7.18 -5.41 -3.56
N VAL A 132 -8.00 -5.65 -2.56
CA VAL A 132 -7.59 -6.27 -1.30
C VAL A 132 -7.64 -7.80 -1.46
N PRO A 133 -6.54 -8.53 -1.20
CA PRO A 133 -6.54 -9.98 -1.31
C PRO A 133 -7.29 -10.63 -0.14
N PRO A 134 -7.83 -11.86 -0.28
CA PRO A 134 -8.44 -12.60 0.82
C PRO A 134 -7.49 -12.84 2.01
N ALA A 135 -6.18 -12.86 1.77
CA ALA A 135 -5.13 -13.03 2.78
C ALA A 135 -4.81 -11.74 3.57
N TYR A 136 -5.47 -10.62 3.28
CA TYR A 136 -5.31 -9.38 4.04
C TYR A 136 -5.56 -9.63 5.55
N PRO A 137 -4.73 -9.10 6.47
CA PRO A 137 -3.63 -8.15 6.28
C PRO A 137 -2.24 -8.81 6.12
N HIS A 138 -2.16 -10.13 5.95
CA HIS A 138 -0.87 -10.81 5.75
C HIS A 138 -0.24 -10.47 4.41
N GLU A 139 -1.07 -10.24 3.38
CA GLU A 139 -0.66 -9.70 2.08
C GLU A 139 -1.19 -8.26 1.92
N PRO A 140 -0.41 -7.34 1.28
CA PRO A 140 -0.87 -5.98 1.03
C PRO A 140 -1.98 -5.93 -0.02
N PRO A 141 -2.80 -4.87 -0.04
CA PRO A 141 -3.65 -4.57 -1.19
C PRO A 141 -2.82 -4.34 -2.45
N LYS A 142 -3.30 -4.81 -3.60
CA LYS A 142 -2.74 -4.42 -4.90
C LYS A 142 -3.29 -3.04 -5.25
N VAL A 143 -2.39 -2.07 -5.42
CA VAL A 143 -2.75 -0.69 -5.76
C VAL A 143 -2.22 -0.34 -7.15
N LYS A 144 -3.06 0.25 -7.99
CA LYS A 144 -2.68 0.79 -9.30
C LYS A 144 -3.20 2.21 -9.48
N CYS A 145 -2.42 3.07 -10.12
CA CYS A 145 -2.88 4.37 -10.59
C CYS A 145 -3.68 4.17 -11.89
N LYS A 146 -4.96 4.51 -11.85
CA LYS A 146 -5.86 4.51 -13.01
C LYS A 146 -5.64 5.74 -13.89
N THR A 147 -5.15 6.84 -13.32
CA THR A 147 -4.81 8.06 -14.05
C THR A 147 -3.41 7.94 -14.65
N LYS A 148 -3.28 7.98 -15.98
CA LYS A 148 -1.96 8.08 -16.64
C LYS A 148 -1.31 9.43 -16.28
N VAL A 149 -0.16 9.40 -15.62
CA VAL A 149 0.51 10.58 -15.04
C VAL A 149 2.01 10.56 -15.32
N TYR A 150 2.59 11.74 -15.55
CA TYR A 150 4.04 11.90 -15.63
C TYR A 150 4.61 11.98 -14.21
N HIS A 151 5.14 10.88 -13.68
CA HIS A 151 5.60 10.78 -12.29
C HIS A 151 6.78 9.80 -12.15
N PRO A 152 7.86 10.11 -11.41
CA PRO A 152 9.01 9.22 -11.24
C PRO A 152 8.66 7.81 -10.72
N ASN A 153 7.79 7.73 -9.71
CA ASN A 153 7.40 6.48 -9.04
C ASN A 153 6.13 5.80 -9.60
N ILE A 154 5.60 6.23 -10.75
CA ILE A 154 4.42 5.62 -11.40
C ILE A 154 4.72 5.41 -12.89
N ASP A 155 4.57 4.20 -13.40
CA ASP A 155 4.75 3.92 -14.83
C ASP A 155 3.48 4.21 -15.66
N LEU A 156 3.57 4.01 -16.98
CA LEU A 156 2.48 4.30 -17.90
C LEU A 156 1.35 3.26 -17.82
N GLU A 157 1.62 2.07 -17.27
CA GLU A 157 0.68 0.98 -16.99
C GLU A 157 -0.02 1.13 -15.63
N GLY A 158 0.33 2.17 -14.87
CA GLY A 158 -0.27 2.51 -13.58
C GLY A 158 0.29 1.75 -12.39
N ASN A 159 1.41 1.03 -12.53
CA ASN A 159 2.06 0.42 -11.38
C ASN A 159 2.70 1.51 -10.52
N VAL A 160 2.67 1.32 -9.21
CA VAL A 160 3.14 2.31 -8.22
C VAL A 160 4.36 1.75 -7.48
N CYS A 161 5.41 2.55 -7.38
CA CYS A 161 6.54 2.28 -6.49
C CYS A 161 6.29 2.93 -5.14
N LEU A 162 5.79 2.12 -4.21
CA LEU A 162 5.60 2.48 -2.82
C LEU A 162 6.02 1.29 -1.96
N ASN A 163 7.12 1.44 -1.22
CA ASN A 163 7.77 0.42 -0.41
C ASN A 163 6.82 -0.33 0.53
N ILE A 164 5.88 0.37 1.18
CA ILE A 164 4.91 -0.23 2.09
C ILE A 164 3.89 -1.14 1.39
N LEU A 165 3.82 -1.14 0.05
CA LEU A 165 3.03 -2.11 -0.72
C LEU A 165 3.86 -3.34 -1.15
N ARG A 166 5.12 -3.41 -0.75
CA ARG A 166 6.11 -4.42 -1.18
C ARG A 166 6.90 -4.93 0.03
N GLU A 167 8.22 -4.73 0.06
CA GLU A 167 9.15 -5.24 1.07
C GLU A 167 8.87 -4.75 2.50
N ASP A 168 8.32 -3.54 2.64
CA ASP A 168 8.04 -2.94 3.95
C ASP A 168 6.61 -3.16 4.43
N TRP A 169 5.80 -3.93 3.70
CA TRP A 169 4.47 -4.28 4.18
C TRP A 169 4.56 -5.07 5.48
N LYS A 170 3.74 -4.67 6.47
CA LYS A 170 3.54 -5.37 7.73
C LYS A 170 2.04 -5.44 8.02
N PRO A 171 1.51 -6.54 8.60
CA PRO A 171 0.10 -6.67 8.93
C PRO A 171 -0.48 -5.59 9.88
N VAL A 172 0.38 -4.82 10.54
CA VAL A 172 -0.01 -3.66 11.38
C VAL A 172 -0.38 -2.43 10.55
N LEU A 173 0.10 -2.33 9.30
CA LEU A 173 -0.25 -1.26 8.38
C LEU A 173 -1.71 -1.42 7.91
N ASN A 174 -2.33 -0.32 7.53
CA ASN A 174 -3.75 -0.25 7.17
C ASN A 174 -3.97 0.66 5.95
N VAL A 175 -5.23 0.76 5.49
CA VAL A 175 -5.61 1.58 4.34
C VAL A 175 -5.21 3.06 4.52
N ASN A 176 -5.37 3.64 5.72
CA ASN A 176 -4.93 5.02 5.98
C ASN A 176 -3.44 5.18 5.67
N THR A 177 -2.58 4.30 6.18
CA THR A 177 -1.13 4.38 5.97
C THR A 177 -0.76 4.31 4.49
N ILE A 178 -1.43 3.44 3.72
CA ILE A 178 -1.23 3.37 2.26
C ILE A 178 -1.61 4.70 1.60
N VAL A 179 -2.78 5.25 1.94
CA VAL A 179 -3.28 6.50 1.35
C VAL A 179 -2.38 7.71 1.69
N TYR A 180 -1.84 7.75 2.91
CA TYR A 180 -0.83 8.74 3.28
C TYR A 180 0.47 8.58 2.47
N GLY A 181 0.94 7.34 2.29
CA GLY A 181 2.09 7.04 1.43
C GLY A 181 1.88 7.49 -0.02
N LEU A 182 0.69 7.26 -0.59
CA LEU A 182 0.34 7.74 -1.92
C LEU A 182 0.30 9.27 -2.02
N ASN A 183 -0.23 9.98 -1.01
CA ASN A 183 -0.19 11.44 -0.97
C ASN A 183 1.26 11.95 -0.95
N LEU A 184 2.13 11.31 -0.17
CA LEU A 184 3.53 11.70 -0.06
C LEU A 184 4.27 11.60 -1.40
N LEU A 185 3.95 10.61 -2.24
CA LEU A 185 4.55 10.50 -3.58
C LEU A 185 4.29 11.77 -4.42
N PHE A 186 3.10 12.39 -4.31
CA PHE A 186 2.80 13.63 -5.04
C PHE A 186 3.44 14.87 -4.41
N SER A 187 3.49 14.95 -3.08
CA SER A 187 4.12 16.08 -2.39
C SER A 187 5.65 16.05 -2.49
N GLN A 188 6.25 14.86 -2.50
CA GLN A 188 7.70 14.63 -2.50
C GLN A 188 8.05 13.47 -3.45
N PRO A 189 8.00 13.69 -4.77
CA PRO A 189 8.40 12.66 -5.73
C PRO A 189 9.85 12.24 -5.52
N ASN A 190 10.12 10.95 -5.67
CA ASN A 190 11.43 10.38 -5.41
C ASN A 190 12.08 9.93 -6.72
N ASP A 191 13.29 10.40 -7.01
CA ASP A 191 14.10 9.97 -8.16
C ASP A 191 14.91 8.70 -7.89
N GLU A 192 14.93 8.21 -6.64
CA GLU A 192 15.49 6.92 -6.24
C GLU A 192 14.47 5.79 -6.50
N ASP A 193 14.96 4.67 -7.05
CA ASP A 193 14.15 3.52 -7.52
C ASP A 193 12.90 3.89 -8.37
N PRO A 194 13.07 4.69 -9.44
CA PRO A 194 11.94 5.16 -10.23
C PRO A 194 11.43 4.09 -11.19
N LEU A 195 10.11 4.09 -11.43
CA LEU A 195 9.51 3.33 -12.53
C LEU A 195 9.57 4.09 -13.85
N ASN A 196 9.58 5.42 -13.78
CA ASN A 196 9.75 6.31 -14.91
C ASN A 196 11.13 6.98 -14.82
N HIS A 197 12.14 6.33 -15.41
CA HIS A 197 13.53 6.80 -15.39
C HIS A 197 13.70 8.18 -16.04
N GLU A 198 12.93 8.51 -17.09
CA GLU A 198 12.98 9.83 -17.73
C GLU A 198 12.50 10.92 -16.76
N ALA A 199 11.33 10.72 -16.13
CA ALA A 199 10.77 11.67 -15.17
C ALA A 199 11.71 11.87 -13.97
N ALA A 200 12.32 10.79 -13.48
CA ALA A 200 13.30 10.85 -12.39
C ALA A 200 14.56 11.62 -12.79
N ALA A 201 15.10 11.37 -13.99
CA ALA A 201 16.27 12.10 -14.47
C ALA A 201 15.99 13.61 -14.62
N VAL A 202 14.82 13.97 -15.18
CA VAL A 202 14.43 15.39 -15.30
C VAL A 202 14.21 16.02 -13.93
N LEU A 203 13.59 15.32 -12.97
CA LEU A 203 13.43 15.80 -11.60
C LEU A 203 14.78 16.11 -10.95
N ARG A 204 15.74 15.20 -11.07
CA ARG A 204 17.09 15.34 -10.50
C ARG A 204 17.89 16.46 -11.15
N ASP A 205 17.92 16.48 -12.48
CA ASP A 205 18.86 17.31 -13.24
C ASP A 205 18.29 18.71 -13.55
N ASN A 206 16.96 18.85 -13.62
CA ASN A 206 16.29 20.13 -13.90
C ASN A 206 14.84 20.19 -13.33
N PRO A 207 14.68 20.49 -12.03
CA PRO A 207 13.38 20.59 -11.37
C PRO A 207 12.37 21.55 -12.04
N GLU A 208 12.84 22.67 -12.61
CA GLU A 208 11.96 23.61 -13.33
C GLU A 208 11.41 23.03 -14.63
N LYS A 209 12.21 22.22 -15.34
CA LYS A 209 11.75 21.48 -16.52
C LYS A 209 10.79 20.36 -16.10
N PHE A 210 11.05 19.71 -14.96
CA PHE A 210 10.14 18.70 -14.41
C PHE A 210 8.76 19.30 -14.13
N GLU A 211 8.70 20.45 -13.44
CA GLU A 211 7.45 21.16 -13.16
C GLU A 211 6.69 21.49 -14.45
N ARG A 212 7.37 22.05 -15.46
CA ARG A 212 6.76 22.35 -16.77
C ARG A 212 6.22 21.10 -17.46
N ASN A 213 6.93 19.98 -17.39
CA ASN A 213 6.48 18.71 -17.95
C ASN A 213 5.24 18.19 -17.20
N VAL A 214 5.21 18.24 -15.87
CA VAL A 214 4.06 17.85 -15.05
C VAL A 214 2.83 18.69 -15.43
N GLN A 215 2.96 20.02 -15.45
CA GLN A 215 1.86 20.91 -15.80
C GLN A 215 1.35 20.67 -17.24
N ARG A 216 2.26 20.46 -18.20
CA ARG A 216 1.89 20.13 -19.58
C ARG A 216 1.18 18.78 -19.68
N ALA A 217 1.64 17.76 -18.97
CA ALA A 217 1.00 16.45 -18.93
C ALA A 217 -0.40 16.54 -18.32
N MET A 218 -0.56 17.21 -17.18
CA MET A 218 -1.85 17.37 -16.51
C MET A 218 -2.87 18.14 -17.37
N ALA A 219 -2.41 19.03 -18.25
CA ALA A 219 -3.23 19.78 -19.19
C ALA A 219 -3.74 18.98 -20.40
N GLY A 220 -3.32 17.73 -20.57
CA GLY A 220 -3.66 16.94 -21.74
C GLY A 220 -2.64 17.05 -22.87
N GLY A 221 -1.35 17.16 -22.53
CA GLY A 221 -0.27 17.43 -23.48
C GLY A 221 0.70 16.26 -23.68
N TYR A 222 1.68 16.50 -24.55
CA TYR A 222 2.82 15.59 -24.78
C TYR A 222 4.02 15.96 -23.91
N VAL A 223 4.68 14.95 -23.35
CA VAL A 223 6.03 15.04 -22.82
C VAL A 223 6.89 14.04 -23.61
N GLY A 224 7.89 14.55 -24.33
CA GLY A 224 8.56 13.75 -25.37
C GLY A 224 7.56 13.27 -26.42
N GLU A 225 7.56 11.97 -26.68
CA GLU A 225 6.64 11.30 -27.62
C GLU A 225 5.37 10.78 -26.93
N THR A 226 5.27 10.90 -25.60
CA THR A 226 4.16 10.34 -24.82
C THR A 226 3.06 11.37 -24.59
N HIS A 227 1.85 11.06 -25.09
CA HIS A 227 0.64 11.82 -24.75
C HIS A 227 0.09 11.43 -23.37
N PHE A 228 -0.25 12.42 -22.55
CA PHE A 228 -0.93 12.26 -21.27
C PHE A 228 -2.35 12.84 -21.37
N PRO A 229 -3.41 12.06 -21.08
CA PRO A 229 -4.77 12.59 -20.96
C PRO A 229 -4.87 13.65 -19.87
N ARG A 230 -5.75 14.65 -20.08
CA ARG A 230 -5.99 15.70 -19.09
C ARG A 230 -6.48 15.10 -17.77
N CYS A 231 -5.87 15.54 -16.66
CA CYS A 231 -6.21 15.07 -15.32
C CYS A 231 -6.38 16.19 -14.29
N MET A 232 -6.46 17.45 -14.70
CA MET A 232 -6.93 18.56 -13.84
C MET A 232 -8.43 18.50 -13.57
#